data_AF-A0A7U9N859-F1
#
_entry.id   AF-A0A7U9N859-F1
#
_cell.length_a   1.000
_cell.length_b   1.000
_cell.length_c   1.000
_cell.angle_alpha   90.00
_cell.angle_beta   90.00
_cell.angle_gamma   90.00
#
_symmetry.space_group_name_H-M   'P 1'
#
loop_
_entity.id
_entity.type
_entity.pdbx_description
1 polymer ?
#
loop_
_entity_poly.entity_id
_entity_poly.type
_entity_poly.pdbx_seq_one_letter_code
_entity_poly.pdbx_strand_id
1 'polypeptide(L)'
;MKYIKMITKLIILLCMSGFIFVCLFVGENSNTRIIAGCEYEYEHYSRKLSIDDFRQFGYDTMYQQVVDAIGKENGDIGNNYFYPYYELSDGTYAIIAFRSMQDGIKRIDIADKNEILYSLLPYVIPPKEDEEKEEELSCAKQYEMNTILELLGIKKWENRRYLGNQMTRWGFIQKRN
;
A
#
# COMPACT_ATOMS: atom_id res chain seq x y z
N MET A 1 6.23 30.71 -57.38
CA MET A 1 7.14 30.53 -56.21
C MET A 1 6.71 31.23 -54.92
N LYS A 2 6.17 32.47 -54.92
CA LYS A 2 5.72 33.15 -53.68
C LYS A 2 4.63 32.37 -52.90
N TYR A 3 3.65 31.81 -53.62
CA TYR A 3 2.56 31.03 -53.02
C TYR A 3 3.03 29.75 -52.33
N ILE A 4 3.99 29.03 -52.92
CA ILE A 4 4.54 27.80 -52.33
C ILE A 4 5.19 28.11 -50.98
N LYS A 5 6.02 29.17 -50.88
CA LYS A 5 6.63 29.59 -49.60
C LYS A 5 5.59 30.00 -48.55
N MET A 6 4.45 30.55 -48.96
CA MET A 6 3.39 30.95 -48.04
C MET A 6 2.63 29.72 -47.49
N ILE A 7 2.35 28.75 -48.35
CA ILE A 7 1.71 27.48 -47.96
C ILE A 7 2.61 26.69 -47.01
N THR A 8 3.93 26.62 -47.28
CA THR A 8 4.86 25.91 -46.37
C THR A 8 4.90 26.53 -44.98
N LYS A 9 4.86 27.88 -44.88
CA LYS A 9 4.82 28.58 -43.59
C LYS A 9 3.53 28.28 -42.82
N LEU A 10 2.39 28.19 -43.52
CA LEU A 10 1.10 27.88 -42.91
C LEU A 10 1.04 26.45 -42.35
N ILE A 11 1.60 25.48 -43.09
CA ILE A 11 1.69 24.08 -42.65
C ILE A 11 2.57 23.97 -41.40
N ILE A 12 3.75 24.62 -41.40
CA ILE A 12 4.64 24.60 -40.24
C ILE A 12 3.95 25.22 -39.01
N LEU A 13 3.22 26.33 -39.19
CA LEU A 13 2.49 26.98 -38.10
C LEU A 13 1.43 26.05 -37.48
N LEU A 14 0.66 25.34 -38.33
CA LEU A 14 -0.36 24.37 -37.90
C LEU A 14 0.24 23.14 -37.23
N CYS A 15 1.39 22.64 -37.71
CA CYS A 15 2.09 21.53 -37.08
C CYS A 15 2.65 21.91 -35.70
N MET A 16 3.21 23.12 -35.56
CA MET A 16 3.75 23.58 -34.30
C MET A 16 2.66 23.87 -33.27
N SER A 17 1.51 24.43 -33.69
CA SER A 17 0.38 24.64 -32.78
C SER A 17 -0.25 23.31 -32.32
N GLY A 18 -0.38 22.33 -33.22
CA GLY A 18 -0.83 20.98 -32.88
C GLY A 18 0.10 20.27 -31.91
N PHE A 19 1.42 20.39 -32.10
CA PHE A 19 2.43 19.82 -31.21
C PHE A 19 2.37 20.43 -29.80
N ILE A 20 2.23 21.76 -29.70
CA ILE A 20 2.07 22.45 -28.41
C ILE A 20 0.79 21.98 -27.71
N PHE A 21 -0.31 21.79 -28.45
CA PHE A 21 -1.57 21.31 -27.88
C PHE A 21 -1.44 19.88 -27.32
N VAL A 22 -0.75 19.00 -28.04
CA VAL A 22 -0.44 17.63 -27.57
C VAL A 22 0.47 17.66 -26.34
N CYS A 23 1.51 18.49 -26.32
CA CYS A 23 2.40 18.61 -25.16
C CYS A 23 1.68 19.14 -23.91
N LEU A 24 0.78 20.11 -24.06
CA LEU A 24 -0.04 20.61 -22.94
C LEU A 24 -1.02 19.54 -22.45
N PHE A 25 -1.65 18.79 -23.36
CA PHE A 25 -2.61 17.74 -23.01
C PHE A 25 -1.96 16.48 -22.41
N VAL A 26 -0.72 16.17 -22.80
CA VAL A 26 0.06 15.06 -22.22
C VAL A 26 0.66 15.44 -20.87
N GLY A 27 0.94 16.73 -20.62
CA GLY A 27 1.46 17.24 -19.34
C GLY A 27 0.45 17.20 -18.18
N GLU A 28 -0.84 17.15 -18.47
CA GLU A 28 -1.92 17.12 -17.46
C GLU A 28 -2.33 15.70 -17.03
N ASN A 29 -1.72 14.64 -17.58
CA ASN A 29 -2.21 13.25 -17.44
C ASN A 29 -1.40 12.34 -16.51
N SER A 30 -0.48 12.86 -15.69
CA SER A 30 0.00 12.07 -14.56
C SER A 30 -0.96 12.23 -13.39
N ASN A 31 -2.09 11.51 -13.47
CA ASN A 31 -3.02 11.30 -12.35
C ASN A 31 -2.37 10.35 -11.35
N THR A 32 -1.16 10.68 -10.90
CA THR A 32 -0.42 9.91 -9.92
C THR A 32 0.14 10.79 -8.81
N ARG A 33 0.30 10.19 -7.64
CA ARG A 33 0.94 10.80 -6.47
C ARG A 33 1.96 9.84 -5.88
N ILE A 34 3.04 10.41 -5.36
CA ILE A 34 4.02 9.65 -4.60
C ILE A 34 3.57 9.69 -3.14
N ILE A 35 3.36 8.52 -2.55
CA ILE A 35 2.92 8.33 -1.17
C ILE A 35 3.81 7.25 -0.58
N ALA A 36 4.46 7.53 0.55
CA ALA A 36 5.40 6.62 1.21
C ALA A 36 6.45 6.02 0.24
N GLY A 37 6.96 6.84 -0.69
CA GLY A 37 8.00 6.44 -1.64
C GLY A 37 7.51 5.67 -2.88
N CYS A 38 6.20 5.44 -3.01
CA CYS A 38 5.61 4.70 -4.14
C CYS A 38 4.60 5.55 -4.92
N GLU A 39 4.53 5.34 -6.23
CA GLU A 39 3.62 6.04 -7.13
C GLU A 39 2.28 5.31 -7.23
N TYR A 40 1.17 6.03 -7.04
CA TYR A 40 -0.20 5.50 -7.07
C TYR A 40 -1.12 6.35 -7.93
N GLU A 41 -2.15 5.73 -8.51
CA GLU A 41 -3.23 6.43 -9.21
C GLU A 41 -3.97 7.37 -8.27
N TYR A 42 -4.30 8.57 -8.78
CA TYR A 42 -4.86 9.69 -8.02
C TYR A 42 -6.05 10.31 -8.75
N GLU A 43 -7.17 10.43 -8.04
CA GLU A 43 -8.35 11.19 -8.41
C GLU A 43 -8.44 12.44 -7.54
N HIS A 44 -8.61 13.59 -8.21
CA HIS A 44 -8.71 14.87 -7.51
C HIS A 44 -10.13 15.13 -7.01
N TYR A 45 -10.24 15.53 -5.75
CA TYR A 45 -11.49 16.00 -5.15
C TYR A 45 -11.28 17.40 -4.53
N SER A 46 -12.16 18.35 -4.88
CA SER A 46 -12.13 19.71 -4.33
C SER A 46 -12.70 19.74 -2.91
N ARG A 47 -11.89 19.30 -1.93
CA ARG A 47 -12.20 19.30 -0.50
C ARG A 47 -10.94 19.61 0.30
N LYS A 48 -11.12 20.05 1.55
CA LYS A 48 -10.01 20.32 2.47
C LYS A 48 -10.17 19.42 3.69
N LEU A 49 -9.47 18.29 3.67
CA LEU A 49 -9.42 17.38 4.80
C LEU A 49 -8.27 17.76 5.73
N SER A 50 -8.47 17.48 7.01
CA SER A 50 -7.49 17.63 8.08
C SER A 50 -7.38 16.31 8.84
N ILE A 51 -6.32 16.16 9.63
CA ILE A 51 -6.15 14.98 10.48
C ILE A 51 -7.32 14.80 11.46
N ASP A 52 -7.93 15.90 11.91
CA ASP A 52 -9.02 15.86 12.88
C ASP A 52 -10.29 15.20 12.31
N ASP A 53 -10.49 15.28 10.99
CA ASP A 53 -11.60 14.60 10.31
C ASP A 53 -11.48 13.07 10.39
N PHE A 54 -10.28 12.53 10.63
CA PHE A 54 -10.03 11.09 10.76
C PHE A 54 -10.06 10.60 12.21
N ARG A 55 -9.94 11.50 13.20
CA ARG A 55 -9.96 11.13 14.63
C ARG A 55 -11.29 10.53 15.10
N GLN A 56 -12.36 10.78 14.35
CA GLN A 56 -13.69 10.23 14.65
C GLN A 56 -13.81 8.73 14.33
N PHE A 57 -12.89 8.16 13.54
CA PHE A 57 -12.98 6.78 13.09
C PHE A 57 -12.27 5.81 14.05
N GLY A 58 -12.91 4.67 14.28
CA GLY A 58 -12.44 3.59 15.14
C GLY A 58 -12.34 2.25 14.40
N TYR A 59 -11.92 1.20 15.11
CA TYR A 59 -11.73 -0.14 14.55
C TYR A 59 -13.01 -0.81 14.04
N ASP A 60 -14.17 -0.33 14.47
CA ASP A 60 -15.51 -0.76 14.07
C ASP A 60 -16.07 0.06 12.89
N THR A 61 -15.40 1.15 12.50
CA THR A 61 -15.82 1.98 11.38
C THR A 61 -15.63 1.22 10.06
N MET A 62 -16.70 1.10 9.29
CA MET A 62 -16.70 0.50 7.96
C MET A 62 -16.37 1.53 6.88
N TYR A 63 -15.87 1.06 5.74
CA TYR A 63 -15.50 1.93 4.62
C TYR A 63 -16.64 2.87 4.18
N GLN A 64 -17.88 2.37 4.07
CA GLN A 64 -19.00 3.23 3.67
C GLN A 64 -19.24 4.38 4.65
N GLN A 65 -19.02 4.16 5.95
CA GLN A 65 -19.17 5.22 6.96
C GLN A 65 -18.08 6.29 6.81
N VAL A 66 -16.86 5.91 6.39
CA VAL A 66 -15.80 6.86 6.04
C VAL A 66 -16.22 7.68 4.82
N VAL A 67 -16.71 7.02 3.76
CA VAL A 67 -17.16 7.70 2.54
C VAL A 67 -18.31 8.66 2.81
N ASP A 68 -19.28 8.27 3.64
CA ASP A 68 -20.42 9.11 4.01
C ASP A 68 -19.98 10.34 4.82
N ALA A 69 -18.93 10.21 5.64
CA ALA A 69 -18.43 11.28 6.50
C ALA A 69 -17.50 12.27 5.77
N ILE A 70 -16.56 11.78 4.95
CA ILE A 70 -15.48 12.60 4.37
C ILE A 70 -15.37 12.49 2.83
N GLY A 71 -16.25 11.73 2.20
CA GLY A 71 -16.28 11.48 0.75
C GLY A 71 -15.39 10.31 0.31
N LYS A 72 -15.38 10.03 -1.00
CA LYS A 72 -14.56 8.97 -1.62
C LYS A 72 -13.07 9.23 -1.49
N GLU A 73 -12.25 8.20 -1.42
CA GLU A 73 -10.78 8.26 -1.44
C GLU A 73 -10.22 8.92 -2.70
N ASN A 74 -9.00 9.45 -2.59
CA ASN A 74 -8.23 9.95 -3.74
C ASN A 74 -7.61 8.80 -4.56
N GLY A 75 -7.48 7.61 -3.98
CA GLY A 75 -7.00 6.41 -4.65
C GLY A 75 -6.80 5.27 -3.65
N ASP A 76 -6.22 4.17 -4.12
CA ASP A 76 -5.99 2.96 -3.32
C ASP A 76 -4.54 2.49 -3.42
N ILE A 77 -4.00 1.95 -2.32
CA ILE A 77 -2.63 1.44 -2.25
C ILE A 77 -2.61 -0.09 -2.35
N GLY A 78 -2.01 -0.57 -3.45
CA GLY A 78 -1.59 -1.95 -3.60
C GLY A 78 -2.55 -2.81 -4.41
N ASN A 79 -2.03 -3.95 -4.88
CA ASN A 79 -2.83 -4.96 -5.58
C ASN A 79 -3.27 -6.02 -4.57
N ASN A 80 -4.58 -6.21 -4.42
CA ASN A 80 -5.25 -7.17 -3.50
C ASN A 80 -5.38 -6.76 -2.03
N TYR A 81 -4.97 -5.55 -1.66
CA TYR A 81 -5.26 -4.97 -0.35
C TYR A 81 -6.09 -3.71 -0.55
N PHE A 82 -7.05 -3.49 0.34
CA PHE A 82 -7.93 -2.33 0.24
C PHE A 82 -7.48 -1.25 1.22
N TYR A 83 -6.57 -0.39 0.75
CA TYR A 83 -5.89 0.67 1.48
C TYR A 83 -6.17 2.05 0.86
N PRO A 84 -7.42 2.52 0.90
CA PRO A 84 -7.79 3.82 0.40
C PRO A 84 -6.98 4.93 1.07
N TYR A 85 -6.59 5.93 0.29
CA TYR A 85 -5.84 7.08 0.77
C TYR A 85 -6.51 8.41 0.43
N TYR A 86 -6.26 9.40 1.27
CA TYR A 86 -6.89 10.72 1.22
C TYR A 86 -5.83 11.81 1.34
N GLU A 87 -5.88 12.80 0.45
CA GLU A 87 -5.01 13.97 0.54
C GLU A 87 -5.50 14.94 1.61
N LEU A 88 -4.58 15.37 2.47
CA LEU A 88 -4.82 16.34 3.53
C LEU A 88 -4.38 17.74 3.08
N SER A 89 -4.96 18.75 3.71
CA SER A 89 -4.73 20.16 3.39
C SER A 89 -3.31 20.66 3.64
N ASP A 90 -2.52 19.95 4.44
CA ASP A 90 -1.10 20.22 4.70
C ASP A 90 -0.16 19.53 3.69
N GLY A 91 -0.71 18.80 2.72
CA GLY A 91 0.04 18.06 1.70
C GLY A 91 0.48 16.66 2.14
N THR A 92 0.07 16.21 3.32
CA THR A 92 0.23 14.80 3.74
C THR A 92 -0.95 13.95 3.27
N TYR A 93 -0.88 12.65 3.52
CA TYR A 93 -1.89 11.67 3.13
C TYR A 93 -2.31 10.83 4.33
N ALA A 94 -3.62 10.61 4.48
CA ALA A 94 -4.16 9.61 5.40
C ALA A 94 -4.44 8.31 4.63
N ILE A 95 -3.84 7.21 5.06
CA ILE A 95 -3.99 5.87 4.48
C ILE A 95 -4.79 5.03 5.47
N ILE A 96 -5.93 4.49 5.05
CA ILE A 96 -6.78 3.66 5.90
C ILE A 96 -6.67 2.21 5.46
N ALA A 97 -6.23 1.33 6.35
CA ALA A 97 -6.14 -0.08 6.04
C ALA A 97 -7.43 -0.82 6.40
N PHE A 98 -8.07 -1.41 5.39
CA PHE A 98 -9.15 -2.37 5.56
C PHE A 98 -8.66 -3.77 5.18
N ARG A 99 -9.31 -4.80 5.75
CA ARG A 99 -9.13 -6.18 5.27
C ARG A 99 -10.04 -6.47 4.08
N SER A 100 -11.26 -5.93 4.11
CA SER A 100 -12.24 -5.93 3.04
C SER A 100 -13.19 -4.73 3.26
N MET A 101 -14.02 -4.41 2.26
CA MET A 101 -15.03 -3.33 2.38
C MET A 101 -16.06 -3.57 3.51
N GLN A 102 -16.20 -4.82 3.97
CA GLN A 102 -17.15 -5.22 5.02
C GLN A 102 -16.50 -5.28 6.40
N ASP A 103 -15.17 -5.19 6.47
CA ASP A 103 -14.42 -5.18 7.71
C ASP A 103 -14.27 -3.75 8.24
N GLY A 104 -14.19 -3.63 9.56
CA GLY A 104 -13.80 -2.38 10.19
C GLY A 104 -12.30 -2.06 9.97
N ILE A 105 -11.95 -0.79 10.16
CA ILE A 105 -10.58 -0.28 10.02
C ILE A 105 -9.58 -1.12 10.85
N LYS A 106 -8.42 -1.40 10.26
CA LYS A 106 -7.30 -2.08 10.93
C LYS A 106 -6.20 -1.15 11.38
N ARG A 107 -5.94 -0.09 10.61
CA ARG A 107 -5.05 1.01 10.98
C ARG A 107 -5.35 2.25 10.15
N ILE A 108 -4.95 3.41 10.67
CA ILE A 108 -4.92 4.69 9.94
C ILE A 108 -3.51 5.23 10.09
N ASP A 109 -2.82 5.39 8.96
CA ASP A 109 -1.45 5.90 8.89
C ASP A 109 -1.44 7.28 8.23
N ILE A 110 -0.58 8.17 8.74
CA ILE A 110 -0.30 9.46 8.12
C ILE A 110 1.05 9.36 7.43
N ALA A 111 1.09 9.67 6.15
CA ALA A 111 2.28 9.55 5.30
C ALA A 111 2.55 10.86 4.56
N ASP A 112 3.82 11.10 4.25
CA ASP A 112 4.20 12.08 3.24
C ASP A 112 4.57 11.36 1.93
N LYS A 113 5.21 12.08 1.01
CA LYS A 113 5.68 11.51 -0.25
C LYS A 113 6.81 10.48 -0.08
N ASN A 114 7.55 10.49 1.03
CA ASN A 114 8.74 9.68 1.22
C ASN A 114 8.47 8.46 2.11
N GLU A 115 7.71 8.63 3.19
CA GLU A 115 7.53 7.60 4.21
C GLU A 115 6.19 7.72 4.98
N ILE A 116 5.89 6.70 5.78
CA ILE A 116 4.85 6.76 6.80
C ILE A 116 5.43 7.50 8.01
N LEU A 117 4.80 8.59 8.42
CA LEU A 117 5.25 9.44 9.51
C LEU A 117 4.84 8.89 10.88
N TYR A 118 3.57 8.51 11.03
CA TYR A 118 3.01 7.93 12.25
C TYR A 118 1.63 7.31 12.00
N SER A 119 1.12 6.52 12.94
CA SER A 119 -0.25 5.97 12.90
C SER A 119 -1.17 6.75 13.83
N LEU A 120 -2.31 7.22 13.30
CA LEU A 120 -3.39 7.82 14.08
C LEU A 120 -4.19 6.74 14.82
N LEU A 121 -4.40 5.60 14.15
CA LEU A 121 -5.02 4.41 14.71
C LEU A 121 -4.07 3.22 14.43
N PRO A 122 -3.29 2.75 15.41
CA PRO A 122 -2.30 1.69 15.17
C PRO A 122 -2.96 0.32 14.97
N TYR A 123 -2.25 -0.59 14.30
CA TYR A 123 -2.71 -1.96 14.15
C TYR A 123 -2.73 -2.68 15.52
N VAL A 124 -3.88 -3.26 15.87
CA VAL A 124 -4.01 -4.11 17.06
C VAL A 124 -3.70 -5.55 16.64
N ILE A 125 -2.63 -6.10 17.21
CA ILE A 125 -2.30 -7.51 17.04
C ILE A 125 -3.37 -8.31 17.80
N PRO A 126 -4.16 -9.16 17.13
CA PRO A 126 -5.13 -9.98 17.82
C PRO A 126 -4.40 -10.88 18.82
N PRO A 127 -4.93 -11.05 20.05
CA PRO A 127 -4.35 -11.96 21.02
C PRO A 127 -4.38 -13.37 20.43
N LYS A 128 -3.20 -14.00 20.35
CA LYS A 128 -3.10 -15.42 19.97
C LYS A 128 -3.74 -16.29 21.06
N GLU A 129 -4.37 -17.38 20.65
CA GLU A 129 -4.84 -18.39 21.59
C GLU A 129 -3.65 -19.04 22.30
N ASP A 130 -3.86 -19.57 23.50
CA ASP A 130 -2.76 -20.12 24.30
C ASP A 130 -2.10 -21.33 23.64
N GLU A 131 -2.86 -22.12 22.87
CA GLU A 131 -2.35 -23.22 22.06
C GLU A 131 -1.40 -22.72 20.95
N GLU A 132 -1.77 -21.65 20.24
CA GLU A 132 -0.93 -21.04 19.21
C GLU A 132 0.36 -20.45 19.81
N LYS A 133 0.26 -19.81 20.98
CA LYS A 133 1.45 -19.32 21.72
C LYS A 133 2.37 -20.46 22.12
N GLU A 134 1.83 -21.57 22.62
CA GLU A 134 2.62 -22.73 23.03
C GLU A 134 3.29 -23.41 21.84
N GLU A 135 2.59 -23.52 20.70
CA GLU A 135 3.14 -24.06 19.46
C GLU A 135 4.31 -23.20 18.95
N GLU A 136 4.15 -21.88 18.89
CA GLU A 136 5.21 -20.96 18.46
C GLU A 136 6.40 -20.97 19.42
N LEU A 137 6.16 -20.97 20.74
CA LEU A 137 7.21 -21.06 21.74
C LEU A 137 7.99 -22.38 21.59
N SER A 138 7.31 -23.49 21.33
CA SER A 138 7.95 -24.78 21.07
C SER A 138 8.78 -24.77 19.80
N CYS A 139 8.28 -24.15 18.73
CA CYS A 139 9.02 -23.98 17.48
C CYS A 139 10.29 -23.14 17.68
N ALA A 140 10.20 -22.03 18.44
CA ALA A 140 11.35 -21.19 18.76
C ALA A 140 12.41 -21.96 19.57
N LYS A 141 11.99 -22.69 20.61
CA LYS A 141 12.89 -23.56 21.40
C LYS A 141 13.58 -24.62 20.55
N GLN A 142 12.85 -25.25 19.62
CA GLN A 142 13.41 -26.24 18.71
C GLN A 142 14.42 -25.61 17.74
N TYR A 143 14.14 -24.41 17.24
CA TYR A 143 15.05 -23.66 16.38
C TYR A 143 16.35 -23.31 17.10
N GLU A 144 16.26 -22.70 18.30
CA GLU A 144 17.42 -22.35 19.11
C GLU A 144 18.26 -23.59 19.47
N MET A 145 17.60 -24.67 19.88
CA MET A 145 18.27 -25.94 20.17
C MET A 145 19.03 -26.46 18.94
N ASN A 146 18.43 -26.38 17.75
CA ASN A 146 19.08 -26.79 16.51
C ASN A 146 20.30 -25.93 16.17
N THR A 147 20.23 -24.62 16.38
CA THR A 147 21.39 -23.72 16.23
C THR A 147 22.51 -24.09 17.20
N ILE A 148 22.19 -24.39 18.47
CA ILE A 148 23.18 -24.81 19.47
C ILE A 148 23.84 -26.14 19.06
N LEU A 149 23.05 -27.13 18.65
CA LEU A 149 23.57 -28.43 18.22
C LEU A 149 24.48 -28.30 17.00
N GLU A 150 24.12 -27.46 16.03
CA GLU A 150 24.95 -27.16 14.86
C GLU A 150 26.29 -26.53 15.26
N LEU A 151 26.29 -25.54 16.15
CA LEU A 151 27.51 -24.93 16.67
C LEU A 151 28.42 -25.93 17.42
N LEU A 152 27.82 -26.96 18.02
CA LEU A 152 28.55 -28.04 18.70
C LEU A 152 28.98 -29.18 17.77
N GLY A 153 28.71 -29.09 16.46
CA GLY A 153 29.01 -30.15 15.49
C GLY A 153 28.14 -31.41 15.65
N ILE A 154 27.02 -31.30 16.38
CA ILE A 154 26.08 -32.39 16.62
C ILE A 154 24.99 -32.37 15.56
N LYS A 155 24.64 -33.54 15.03
CA LYS A 155 23.56 -33.65 14.03
C LYS A 155 22.24 -33.15 14.62
N LYS A 156 21.55 -32.30 13.83
CA LYS A 156 20.27 -31.67 14.14
C LYS A 156 19.28 -32.63 14.81
N TRP A 157 18.62 -32.17 15.87
CA TRP A 157 17.59 -32.92 16.56
C TRP A 157 16.22 -32.57 15.98
N GLU A 158 15.43 -33.56 15.58
CA GLU A 158 14.15 -33.35 14.88
C GLU A 158 13.00 -34.01 15.65
N ASN A 159 12.07 -33.19 16.17
CA ASN A 159 10.83 -33.68 16.75
C ASN A 159 9.70 -33.65 15.70
N ARG A 160 9.18 -34.83 15.32
CA ARG A 160 8.23 -34.99 14.20
C ARG A 160 6.90 -34.27 14.36
N ARG A 161 6.50 -33.85 15.57
CA ARG A 161 5.20 -33.18 15.79
C ARG A 161 5.11 -31.77 15.19
N TYR A 162 6.23 -31.10 14.96
CA TYR A 162 6.26 -29.68 14.56
C TYR A 162 6.48 -29.43 13.06
N LEU A 163 6.61 -30.49 12.26
CA LEU A 163 6.80 -30.41 10.81
C LEU A 163 5.48 -30.20 10.05
N GLY A 164 4.34 -30.56 10.64
CA GLY A 164 3.03 -30.56 9.97
C GLY A 164 2.50 -29.18 9.57
N ASN A 165 2.87 -28.12 10.29
CA ASN A 165 2.33 -26.76 10.07
C ASN A 165 3.26 -25.81 9.30
N GLN A 166 4.56 -26.12 9.19
CA GLN A 166 5.52 -25.27 8.47
C GLN A 166 5.50 -25.50 6.95
N MET A 167 5.22 -26.73 6.49
CA MET A 167 5.17 -27.06 5.05
C MET A 167 3.90 -26.57 4.34
N THR A 168 2.81 -26.34 5.06
CA THR A 168 1.54 -25.86 4.49
C THR A 168 1.45 -24.33 4.39
N ARG A 169 2.27 -23.58 5.15
CA ARG A 169 2.21 -22.11 5.19
C ARG A 169 3.16 -21.41 4.20
N TRP A 170 4.18 -22.10 3.69
CA TRP A 170 5.11 -21.58 2.69
C TRP A 170 5.06 -22.40 1.41
N GLY A 171 4.02 -22.17 0.59
CA GLY A 171 4.04 -22.59 -0.79
C GLY A 171 5.15 -21.85 -1.55
N PHE A 172 6.24 -22.54 -1.91
CA PHE A 172 6.77 -22.66 -3.28
C PHE A 172 8.13 -23.40 -3.31
N ILE A 173 8.12 -24.57 -3.95
CA ILE A 173 9.02 -25.11 -5.00
C ILE A 173 10.52 -24.76 -4.94
N GLN A 174 11.38 -25.79 -4.81
CA GLN A 174 12.23 -26.23 -5.93
C GLN A 174 12.80 -27.66 -5.79
N LYS A 175 12.59 -28.45 -6.85
CA LYS A 175 13.35 -29.65 -7.22
C LYS A 175 14.86 -29.33 -7.34
N ARG A 176 15.70 -30.31 -6.99
CA ARG A 176 16.99 -30.78 -7.58
C ARG A 176 17.81 -31.44 -6.44
N ASN A 177 18.43 -32.61 -6.54
CA ASN A 177 18.63 -33.62 -7.59
C ASN A 177 18.42 -35.00 -6.95
#